data_AF-A0A7R9DTG9-F1
#
_entry.id   AF-A0A7R9DTG9-F1
#
_cell.length_a   1.000
_cell.length_b   1.000
_cell.length_c   1.000
_cell.angle_alpha   90.00
_cell.angle_beta   90.00
_cell.angle_gamma   90.00
#
_symmetry.space_group_name_H-M   'P 1'
#
loop_
_entity.id
_entity.type
_entity.pdbx_description
1 polymer ?
#
loop_
_entity_poly.entity_id
_entity_poly.type
_entity_poly.pdbx_seq_one_letter_code
_entity_poly.pdbx_strand_id
1 'polypeptide(L)'
;MSRLMKLLEESMDPNVSEHYKSSLNDRIVEVRVESAELRNCLLEMSGFMDHVTKLATASAEISYLAGAEYVSTSMCERVNSANREVEFDKTKKLEEQLLKVQAEFVQRMCNEET
;
A
#
# COMPACT_ATOMS: atom_id res chain seq x y z
N MET A 1 -3.95 -3.33 -6.56
CA MET A 1 -4.41 -1.99 -7.04
C MET A 1 -4.59 -1.93 -8.56
N SER A 2 -3.61 -2.26 -9.40
CA SER A 2 -3.78 -2.18 -10.88
C SER A 2 -4.89 -3.07 -11.45
N ARG A 3 -5.11 -4.25 -10.86
CA ARG A 3 -6.24 -5.13 -11.19
C ARG A 3 -7.59 -4.47 -10.89
N LEU A 4 -7.70 -3.76 -9.76
CA LEU A 4 -8.92 -3.05 -9.37
C LEU A 4 -9.21 -1.89 -10.33
N MET A 5 -8.18 -1.16 -10.76
CA MET A 5 -8.34 -0.08 -11.75
C MET A 5 -8.92 -0.61 -13.07
N LYS A 6 -8.35 -1.70 -13.60
CA LYS A 6 -8.86 -2.34 -14.82
C LYS A 6 -10.33 -2.77 -14.70
N LEU A 7 -10.68 -3.41 -13.59
CA LEU A 7 -12.06 -3.84 -13.37
C LEU A 7 -13.05 -2.66 -13.29
N LEU A 8 -12.64 -1.55 -12.65
CA LEU A 8 -13.43 -0.33 -12.62
C LEU A 8 -13.59 0.26 -14.02
N GLU A 9 -12.51 0.35 -14.79
CA GLU A 9 -12.52 0.82 -16.17
C GLU A 9 -13.44 -0.03 -17.06
N GLU A 10 -13.33 -1.36 -16.98
CA GLU A 10 -14.16 -2.33 -17.71
C GLU A 10 -15.64 -2.20 -17.33
N SER A 11 -15.95 -1.95 -16.05
CA SER A 11 -17.33 -1.77 -15.59
C SER A 11 -18.00 -0.48 -16.10
N MET A 12 -17.20 0.52 -16.48
CA MET A 12 -17.68 1.79 -17.04
C MET A 12 -17.88 1.76 -18.56
N ASP A 13 -17.59 0.65 -19.25
CA ASP A 13 -17.81 0.52 -20.69
C ASP A 13 -19.32 0.32 -20.97
N PRO A 14 -19.98 1.24 -21.71
CA PRO A 14 -21.41 1.16 -21.98
C PRO A 14 -21.79 -0.04 -22.86
N ASN A 15 -20.84 -0.66 -23.57
CA ASN A 15 -21.10 -1.80 -24.45
C ASN A 15 -21.16 -3.14 -23.72
N VAL A 16 -20.89 -3.15 -22.42
CA VAL A 16 -20.87 -4.35 -21.59
C VAL A 16 -22.29 -4.76 -21.19
N SER A 17 -22.61 -6.05 -21.29
CA SER A 17 -23.92 -6.59 -20.94
C SER A 17 -24.21 -6.48 -19.43
N GLU A 18 -25.48 -6.29 -19.07
CA GLU A 18 -25.91 -6.12 -17.67
C GLU A 18 -25.53 -7.31 -16.77
N HIS A 19 -25.65 -8.53 -17.30
CA HIS A 19 -25.23 -9.74 -16.58
C HIS A 19 -23.71 -9.74 -16.32
N TYR A 20 -22.91 -9.24 -17.28
CA TYR A 20 -21.46 -9.14 -17.09
C TYR A 20 -21.09 -8.00 -16.14
N LYS A 21 -21.82 -6.87 -16.15
CA LYS A 21 -21.67 -5.79 -15.16
C LYS A 21 -21.88 -6.28 -13.72
N SER A 22 -22.91 -7.09 -13.48
CA SER A 22 -23.13 -7.71 -12.16
C SER A 22 -21.93 -8.56 -11.72
N SER A 23 -21.40 -9.40 -12.62
CA SER A 23 -20.23 -10.22 -12.32
C SER A 23 -18.96 -9.39 -12.09
N LEU A 24 -18.79 -8.28 -12.82
CA LEU A 24 -17.68 -7.35 -12.60
C LEU A 24 -17.78 -6.70 -11.22
N ASN A 25 -18.98 -6.31 -10.77
CA ASN A 25 -19.19 -5.74 -9.44
C ASN A 25 -18.80 -6.69 -8.32
N ASP A 26 -19.20 -7.97 -8.41
CA ASP A 26 -18.79 -8.99 -7.43
C ASP A 26 -17.26 -9.11 -7.38
N ARG A 27 -16.62 -9.12 -8.55
CA ARG A 27 -15.16 -9.21 -8.67
C ARG A 27 -14.45 -7.95 -8.15
N ILE A 28 -15.04 -6.77 -8.34
CA ILE A 28 -14.56 -5.50 -7.80
C ILE A 28 -14.59 -5.54 -6.27
N VAL A 29 -15.68 -6.04 -5.67
CA VAL A 29 -15.81 -6.18 -4.21
C VAL A 29 -14.75 -7.14 -3.67
N GLU A 30 -14.60 -8.32 -4.28
CA GLU A 30 -13.59 -9.31 -3.88
C GLU A 30 -12.17 -8.72 -3.91
N VAL A 31 -11.78 -8.06 -5.01
CA VAL A 31 -10.44 -7.44 -5.13
C VAL A 31 -10.25 -6.28 -4.16
N ARG A 32 -11.32 -5.56 -3.78
CA ARG A 32 -11.26 -4.53 -2.74
C ARG A 32 -10.98 -5.14 -1.37
N VAL A 33 -11.61 -6.27 -1.04
CA VAL A 33 -11.35 -7.00 0.21
C VAL A 33 -9.90 -7.49 0.25
N GLU A 34 -9.42 -8.17 -0.81
CA GLU A 34 -8.03 -8.62 -0.93
C GLU A 34 -7.04 -7.44 -0.76
N SER A 35 -7.34 -6.29 -1.38
CA SER A 35 -6.49 -5.10 -1.30
C SER A 35 -6.49 -4.49 0.11
N ALA A 36 -7.62 -4.52 0.81
CA ALA A 36 -7.73 -4.02 2.18
C ALA A 36 -6.97 -4.90 3.18
N GLU A 37 -7.05 -6.23 3.02
CA GLU A 37 -6.29 -7.18 3.83
C GLU A 37 -4.78 -7.00 3.66
N LEU A 38 -4.31 -6.90 2.41
CA LEU A 38 -2.91 -6.66 2.12
C LEU A 38 -2.43 -5.31 2.69
N ARG A 39 -3.26 -4.26 2.59
CA ARG A 39 -2.96 -2.96 3.18
C ARG A 39 -2.82 -3.03 4.70
N ASN A 40 -3.71 -3.76 5.37
CA ASN A 40 -3.62 -3.94 6.82
C ASN A 40 -2.34 -4.67 7.21
N CYS A 41 -1.99 -5.75 6.50
CA CYS A 41 -0.73 -6.46 6.70
C CYS A 41 0.49 -5.54 6.52
N LEU A 42 0.51 -4.69 5.48
CA LEU A 42 1.57 -3.71 5.27
C LEU A 42 1.67 -2.67 6.39
N LEU A 43 0.53 -2.21 6.92
CA LEU A 43 0.50 -1.28 8.06
C LEU A 43 1.05 -1.93 9.33
N GLU A 44 0.72 -3.19 9.60
CA GLU A 44 1.26 -3.95 10.71
C GLU A 44 2.78 -4.14 10.58
N MET A 45 3.26 -4.55 9.40
CA MET A 45 4.70 -4.69 9.12
C MET A 45 5.44 -3.35 9.26
N SER A 46 4.84 -2.25 8.83
CA SER A 46 5.38 -0.89 9.02
C SER A 46 5.52 -0.56 10.52
N GLY A 47 4.51 -0.89 11.33
CA GLY A 47 4.56 -0.75 12.78
C GLY A 47 5.68 -1.58 13.41
N PHE A 48 5.85 -2.85 12.99
CA PHE A 48 6.97 -3.67 13.46
C PHE A 48 8.34 -3.08 13.08
N MET A 49 8.49 -2.53 11.88
CA MET A 49 9.73 -1.88 11.46
C MET A 49 10.06 -0.63 12.28
N ASP A 50 9.07 0.15 12.69
CA ASP A 50 9.27 1.28 13.61
C ASP A 50 9.79 0.80 14.97
N HIS A 51 9.21 -0.27 15.52
CA HIS A 51 9.70 -0.89 16.75
C HIS A 51 11.14 -1.42 16.62
N VAL A 52 11.45 -2.12 15.53
CA VAL A 52 12.80 -2.63 15.25
C VAL A 52 13.80 -1.49 15.13
N THR A 53 13.42 -0.39 14.46
CA THR A 53 14.27 0.80 14.33
C THR A 53 14.58 1.39 15.70
N LYS A 54 13.57 1.61 16.54
CA LYS A 54 13.77 2.12 17.91
C LYS A 54 14.68 1.22 18.75
N LEU A 55 14.49 -0.09 18.68
CA LEU A 55 15.31 -1.07 19.39
C LEU A 55 16.77 -1.07 18.89
N ALA A 56 16.95 -1.01 17.57
CA ALA A 56 18.28 -0.98 16.97
C ALA A 56 19.03 0.31 17.33
N THR A 57 18.36 1.46 17.32
CA THR A 57 18.94 2.74 17.77
C THR A 57 19.37 2.69 19.23
N ALA A 58 18.49 2.23 20.14
CA ALA A 58 18.84 2.09 21.56
C ALA A 58 20.03 1.13 21.76
N SER A 59 20.08 0.05 20.99
CA SER A 59 21.18 -0.93 21.05
C SER A 59 22.49 -0.36 20.51
N ALA A 60 22.43 0.50 19.49
CA ALA A 60 23.59 1.22 18.98
C ALA A 60 24.12 2.23 20.00
N GLU A 61 23.24 2.93 20.72
CA GLU A 61 23.61 3.84 21.81
C GLU A 61 24.27 3.10 22.97
N ILE A 62 23.70 1.97 23.41
CA ILE A 62 24.28 1.12 24.45
C ILE A 62 25.66 0.60 24.03
N SER A 63 25.78 0.14 22.78
CA SER A 63 27.05 -0.36 22.25
C SER A 63 28.12 0.74 22.24
N TYR A 64 27.75 1.97 21.87
CA TYR A 64 28.64 3.11 21.94
C TYR A 64 29.11 3.40 23.38
N LEU A 65 28.19 3.45 24.35
CA LEU A 65 28.51 3.65 25.76
C LEU A 65 29.39 2.54 26.35
N ALA A 66 29.28 1.32 25.82
CA ALA A 66 30.11 0.18 26.20
C ALA A 66 31.49 0.16 25.51
N GLY A 67 31.81 1.14 24.66
CA GLY A 67 33.06 1.21 23.89
C GLY A 67 33.08 0.31 22.65
N ALA A 68 31.94 -0.26 22.25
CA ALA A 68 31.78 -1.06 21.03
C ALA A 68 31.35 -0.18 19.84
N GLU A 69 32.16 0.84 19.53
CA GLU A 69 31.87 1.85 18.49
C GLU A 69 31.61 1.24 17.10
N TYR A 70 32.38 0.21 16.71
CA TYR A 70 32.17 -0.49 15.45
C TYR A 70 30.76 -1.09 15.34
N VAL A 71 30.26 -1.69 16.42
CA VAL A 71 28.93 -2.30 16.46
C VAL A 71 27.86 -1.22 16.36
N SER A 72 28.04 -0.12 17.10
CA SER A 72 27.14 1.04 17.05
C SER A 72 27.02 1.60 15.62
N THR A 73 28.15 1.90 14.98
CA THR A 73 28.19 2.41 13.60
C THR A 73 27.55 1.43 12.62
N SER A 74 27.90 0.15 12.70
CA SER A 74 27.32 -0.88 11.81
C SER A 74 25.81 -1.01 11.96
N MET A 75 25.27 -0.91 13.19
CA MET A 75 23.82 -0.95 13.41
C MET A 75 23.12 0.26 12.80
N CYS A 76 23.66 1.46 12.99
CA CYS A 76 23.12 2.69 12.39
C CYS A 76 23.10 2.62 10.85
N GLU A 77 24.18 2.13 10.23
CA GLU A 77 24.26 1.95 8.79
C GLU A 77 23.21 0.97 8.27
N ARG A 78 23.01 -0.16 8.96
CA ARG A 78 22.01 -1.16 8.58
C ARG A 78 20.58 -0.64 8.68
N VAL A 79 20.25 0.08 9.75
CA VAL A 79 18.92 0.72 9.90
C VAL A 79 18.70 1.75 8.79
N ASN A 80 19.70 2.58 8.50
CA ASN A 80 19.62 3.56 7.43
C ASN A 80 19.46 2.90 6.05
N SER A 81 20.16 1.80 5.79
CA SER A 81 20.00 1.02 4.55
C SER A 81 18.60 0.44 4.43
N ALA A 82 18.11 -0.23 5.49
CA ALA A 82 16.78 -0.83 5.49
C ALA A 82 15.67 0.22 5.25
N ASN A 83 15.76 1.38 5.91
CA ASN A 83 14.79 2.47 5.72
C ASN A 83 14.77 3.03 4.29
N ARG A 84 15.88 2.98 3.56
CA ARG A 84 15.94 3.40 2.16
C ARG A 84 15.33 2.38 1.19
N GLU A 85 15.40 1.10 1.56
CA GLU A 85 14.93 0.00 0.70
C GLU A 85 13.41 -0.20 0.77
N VAL A 86 12.75 0.32 1.81
CA VAL A 86 11.28 0.31 1.91
C VAL A 86 10.68 1.30 0.90
N GLU A 87 10.27 0.78 -0.27
CA GLU A 87 9.69 1.55 -1.37
C GLU A 87 8.23 2.00 -1.12
N PHE A 88 8.02 2.97 -0.24
CA PHE A 88 6.69 3.59 -0.06
C PHE A 88 6.21 4.37 -1.29
N ASP A 89 7.15 4.87 -2.12
CA ASP A 89 6.84 5.81 -3.20
C ASP A 89 6.05 5.17 -4.37
N LYS A 90 6.34 3.90 -4.70
CA LYS A 90 5.61 3.17 -5.75
C LYS A 90 4.17 2.84 -5.32
N THR A 91 4.00 2.38 -4.09
CA THR A 91 2.68 2.07 -3.52
C THR A 91 1.81 3.32 -3.47
N LYS A 92 2.36 4.45 -3.01
CA LYS A 92 1.65 5.73 -2.96
C LYS A 92 1.19 6.21 -4.33
N LYS A 93 2.05 6.14 -5.35
CA LYS A 93 1.69 6.49 -6.74
C LYS A 93 0.55 5.64 -7.28
N LEU A 94 0.55 4.33 -6.98
CA LEU A 94 -0.53 3.42 -7.39
C LEU A 94 -1.85 3.72 -6.65
N GLU A 95 -1.79 4.11 -5.37
CA GLU A 95 -2.96 4.57 -4.62
C GLU A 95 -3.55 5.85 -5.21
N GLU A 96 -2.71 6.83 -5.54
CA GLU A 96 -3.13 8.08 -6.16
C GLU A 96 -3.80 7.86 -7.52
N GLN A 97 -3.29 6.93 -8.33
CA GLN A 97 -3.91 6.53 -9.59
C GLN A 97 -5.26 5.86 -9.37
N LEU A 98 -5.34 4.92 -8.41
CA LEU A 98 -6.58 4.24 -8.08
C LEU A 98 -7.66 5.21 -7.61
N LEU A 99 -7.30 6.20 -6.79
CA LEU A 99 -8.22 7.24 -6.32
C LEU A 99 -8.83 8.04 -7.48
N LYS A 100 -8.06 8.36 -8.51
CA LYS A 100 -8.56 9.05 -9.71
C LYS A 100 -9.59 8.21 -10.45
N VAL A 101 -9.27 6.94 -10.72
CA VAL A 101 -10.20 6.01 -11.40
C VAL A 101 -11.47 5.80 -10.59
N GLN A 102 -11.37 5.72 -9.26
CA GLN A 102 -12.55 5.60 -8.40
C GLN A 102 -13.42 6.87 -8.41
N ALA A 103 -12.82 8.06 -8.41
CA ALA A 103 -13.57 9.31 -8.51
C ALA A 103 -14.35 9.41 -9.83
N GLU A 104 -13.70 9.04 -10.94
CA GLU A 104 -14.34 8.98 -12.26
C GLU A 104 -15.49 7.95 -12.29
N PHE A 105 -15.30 6.77 -11.69
CA PHE A 105 -16.33 5.76 -11.56
C PHE A 105 -17.56 6.27 -10.81
N VAL A 106 -17.35 6.88 -9.64
CA VAL A 106 -18.46 7.45 -8.85
C VAL A 106 -19.19 8.56 -9.62
N GLN A 107 -18.44 9.42 -10.32
CA GLN A 107 -19.05 10.49 -11.11
C GLN A 107 -19.94 9.96 -12.24
N ARG A 108 -19.52 8.89 -12.93
CA ARG A 108 -20.34 8.27 -13.98
C ARG A 108 -21.60 7.61 -13.40
N MET A 109 -21.46 6.87 -12.31
CA MET A 109 -22.60 6.26 -11.61
C MET A 109 -23.65 7.30 -11.20
N CYS A 110 -23.23 8.44 -10.63
CA CYS A 110 -24.16 9.51 -10.25
C CYS A 110 -24.84 10.18 -11.45
N ASN A 111 -24.18 10.25 -12.61
CA ASN A 111 -24.77 10.84 -13.81
C ASN A 111 -25.79 9.91 -14.49
N GLU A 112 -25.66 8.59 -14.33
CA GLU A 112 -26.60 7.59 -14.89
C GLU A 112 -27.91 7.48 -14.08
N GLU A 113 -27.95 7.97 -12.84
CA GLU A 113 -29.13 7.96 -11.95
C GLU A 113 -30.07 9.19 -12.11
N THR A 114 -29.75 10.13 -13.02
CA THR A 114 -30.54 11.36 -13.32
C THR A 114 -31.18 11.32 -14.69
#